data_AF-A0A838RIZ1-F1
#
_entry.id   AF-A0A838RIZ1-F1
#
_cell.length_a   1.000
_cell.length_b   1.000
_cell.length_c   1.000
_cell.angle_alpha   90.00
_cell.angle_beta   90.00
_cell.angle_gamma   90.00
#
_symmetry.space_group_name_H-M   'P 1'
#
loop_
_entity.id
_entity.type
_entity.pdbx_description
1 polymer ?
#
loop_
_entity_poly.entity_id
_entity_poly.type
_entity_poly.pdbx_seq_one_letter_code
_entity_poly.pdbx_strand_id
1 'polypeptide(L)'
;MLLACGGGGTGPDPDPLLDCSSAPTTTLAVGQHTVVDAAQTACVRLPTAGAAEAEYLYVALSGQGEEDEGGVTAGYELTASTPGVATVEPQLAQSRHGRGPSRATSFHATLRERERALSRVPGAASFSRSRVGGTVPTPPVVGDKRTFEVCETPTCESFVNSIATAKVVAERVAIFVDDGAPAGGYTDADLAAVGRLFDDQLYAIDTTAFGRESDLDDNGVVVVLLTQRINELSPNCDADGSVILGYFFGLDLLPSQTNSNGGEIFYSLVPDPDNPDCGIDKEFATDFLAPVFIHEF
;
A
#
# COMPACT_ATOMS: atom_id res chain seq x y z
N MET A 1 0.02 -24.17 -13.38
CA MET A 1 1.26 -23.38 -13.34
C MET A 1 2.32 -24.20 -12.63
N LEU A 2 3.54 -24.17 -13.15
CA LEU A 2 4.74 -24.88 -12.67
C LEU A 2 5.74 -23.86 -12.11
N LEU A 3 6.43 -24.19 -11.02
CA LEU A 3 7.37 -23.33 -10.32
C LEU A 3 8.68 -24.06 -10.01
N ALA A 4 9.81 -23.42 -10.29
CA ALA A 4 11.15 -23.91 -9.93
C ALA A 4 12.05 -22.76 -9.42
N CYS A 5 12.87 -23.03 -8.40
CA CYS A 5 13.84 -22.09 -7.83
C CYS A 5 15.25 -22.71 -7.84
N GLY A 6 16.26 -21.95 -8.28
CA GLY A 6 17.66 -22.38 -8.29
C GLY A 6 18.49 -21.70 -7.20
N GLY A 7 19.26 -22.46 -6.44
CA GLY A 7 20.16 -21.95 -5.39
C GLY A 7 21.52 -21.43 -5.89
N GLY A 8 21.72 -21.31 -7.21
CA GLY A 8 22.97 -20.85 -7.84
C GLY A 8 22.74 -19.71 -8.84
N GLY A 9 23.79 -18.93 -9.12
CA GLY A 9 23.75 -17.77 -10.05
C GLY A 9 23.50 -18.10 -11.53
N THR A 10 23.24 -19.36 -11.85
CA THR A 10 22.64 -19.83 -13.09
C THR A 10 21.23 -20.26 -12.71
N GLY A 11 20.19 -19.59 -13.23
CA GLY A 11 18.79 -19.78 -12.85
C GLY A 11 18.31 -21.25 -12.90
N PRO A 12 17.05 -21.52 -12.53
CA PRO A 12 16.56 -22.89 -12.37
C PRO A 12 16.91 -23.75 -13.60
N ASP A 13 17.62 -24.86 -13.38
CA ASP A 13 17.83 -25.87 -14.42
C ASP A 13 16.45 -26.42 -14.80
N PRO A 14 16.13 -26.59 -16.10
CA PRO A 14 14.87 -27.19 -16.51
C PRO A 14 14.88 -28.68 -16.13
N ASP A 15 14.51 -28.97 -14.88
CA ASP A 15 14.26 -30.32 -14.36
C ASP A 15 13.06 -30.94 -15.12
N PRO A 16 12.93 -32.27 -15.20
CA PRO A 16 12.08 -32.94 -16.19
C PRO A 16 10.63 -32.51 -16.03
N LEU A 17 9.93 -32.35 -17.17
CA LEU A 17 8.49 -32.05 -17.32
C LEU A 17 7.68 -32.44 -16.08
N LEU A 18 7.54 -31.48 -15.18
CA LEU A 18 6.82 -31.65 -13.92
C LEU A 18 5.32 -31.72 -14.24
N ASP A 19 4.65 -32.76 -13.75
CA ASP A 19 3.23 -33.01 -14.03
C ASP A 19 2.33 -32.47 -12.91
N CYS A 20 1.64 -31.35 -13.18
CA CYS A 20 0.68 -30.75 -12.25
C CYS A 20 -0.75 -31.32 -12.34
N SER A 21 -0.99 -32.39 -13.12
CA SER A 21 -2.35 -32.93 -13.33
C SER A 21 -2.99 -33.45 -12.03
N SER A 22 -2.17 -33.95 -11.12
CA SER A 22 -2.59 -34.48 -9.81
C SER A 22 -2.64 -33.43 -8.69
N ALA A 23 -2.17 -32.20 -8.96
CA ALA A 23 -2.22 -31.14 -7.97
C ALA A 23 -3.68 -30.77 -7.63
N PRO A 24 -4.00 -30.55 -6.35
CA PRO A 24 -5.33 -30.11 -5.95
C PRO A 24 -5.64 -28.74 -6.56
N THR A 25 -6.90 -28.49 -6.87
CA THR A 25 -7.35 -27.19 -7.38
C THR A 25 -7.36 -26.17 -6.25
N THR A 26 -6.54 -25.13 -6.37
CA THR A 26 -6.55 -23.96 -5.50
C THR A 26 -7.72 -23.07 -5.89
N THR A 27 -8.73 -22.99 -5.02
CA THR A 27 -9.88 -22.09 -5.19
C THR A 27 -9.68 -20.89 -4.28
N LEU A 28 -9.74 -19.69 -4.85
CA LEU A 28 -9.60 -18.43 -4.13
C LEU A 28 -10.87 -17.61 -4.36
N ALA A 29 -11.42 -17.02 -3.31
CA ALA A 29 -12.37 -15.91 -3.45
C ALA A 29 -11.65 -14.65 -3.97
N VAL A 30 -12.41 -13.66 -4.46
CA VAL A 30 -11.84 -12.36 -4.85
C VAL A 30 -11.10 -11.75 -3.65
N GLY A 31 -9.86 -11.32 -3.87
CA GLY A 31 -8.97 -10.77 -2.83
C GLY A 31 -8.32 -11.81 -1.90
N GLN A 32 -8.71 -13.09 -1.97
CA GLN A 32 -8.07 -14.14 -1.19
C GLN A 32 -6.72 -14.52 -1.81
N HIS A 33 -5.70 -14.68 -0.96
CA HIS A 33 -4.39 -15.17 -1.38
C HIS A 33 -3.99 -16.44 -0.62
N THR A 34 -2.99 -17.14 -1.15
CA THR A 34 -2.29 -18.22 -0.45
C THR A 34 -0.80 -18.10 -0.76
N VAL A 35 0.04 -18.35 0.24
CA VAL A 35 1.48 -18.43 0.04
C VAL A 35 1.85 -19.86 -0.31
N VAL A 36 2.67 -20.04 -1.35
CA VAL A 36 3.16 -21.34 -1.80
C VAL A 36 4.67 -21.31 -1.64
N ASP A 37 5.20 -22.20 -0.79
CA ASP A 37 6.65 -22.42 -0.72
C ASP A 37 7.08 -23.20 -1.96
N ALA A 38 7.69 -22.49 -2.91
CA ALA A 38 8.15 -23.07 -4.18
C ALA A 38 9.25 -24.14 -3.99
N ALA A 39 9.93 -24.18 -2.84
CA ALA A 39 10.88 -25.26 -2.53
C ALA A 39 10.17 -26.57 -2.15
N GLN A 40 8.90 -26.51 -1.76
CA GLN A 40 8.10 -27.67 -1.33
C GLN A 40 7.00 -28.04 -2.33
N THR A 41 6.40 -27.04 -2.97
CA THR A 41 5.25 -27.18 -3.86
C THR A 41 5.55 -26.53 -5.21
N ALA A 42 5.74 -27.37 -6.23
CA ALA A 42 6.12 -26.91 -7.56
C ALA A 42 4.92 -26.71 -8.52
N CYS A 43 3.68 -26.94 -8.05
CA CYS A 43 2.47 -26.91 -8.87
C CYS A 43 1.34 -26.10 -8.23
N VAL A 44 0.80 -25.15 -8.99
CA VAL A 44 -0.45 -24.44 -8.66
C VAL A 44 -1.47 -24.72 -9.75
N ARG A 45 -2.62 -25.29 -9.38
CA ARG A 45 -3.72 -25.57 -10.30
C ARG A 45 -4.92 -24.68 -9.97
N LEU A 46 -5.26 -23.78 -10.88
CA LEU A 46 -6.41 -22.90 -10.75
C LEU A 46 -7.64 -23.54 -11.43
N PRO A 47 -8.87 -23.22 -10.97
CA PRO A 47 -10.08 -23.72 -11.63
C PRO A 47 -10.18 -23.14 -13.04
N THR A 48 -10.84 -23.89 -13.93
CA THR A 48 -11.21 -23.36 -15.25
C THR A 48 -12.11 -22.14 -15.08
N ALA A 49 -11.80 -21.05 -15.78
CA ALA A 49 -12.67 -19.88 -15.78
C ALA A 49 -14.08 -20.29 -16.24
N GLY A 50 -15.10 -19.80 -15.55
CA GLY A 50 -16.50 -20.05 -15.90
C GLY A 50 -16.93 -19.18 -17.09
N ALA A 51 -18.22 -18.85 -17.16
CA ALA A 51 -18.71 -17.86 -18.13
C ALA A 51 -18.22 -16.43 -17.83
N ALA A 52 -17.81 -16.17 -16.58
CA ALA A 52 -17.08 -14.97 -16.20
C ALA A 52 -15.57 -15.27 -16.32
N GLU A 53 -14.83 -14.34 -16.91
CA GLU A 53 -13.36 -14.36 -16.92
C GLU A 53 -12.84 -14.42 -15.47
N ALA A 54 -11.71 -15.09 -15.26
CA ALA A 54 -11.07 -15.17 -13.96
C ALA A 54 -9.62 -14.73 -14.09
N GLU A 55 -9.25 -13.69 -13.34
CA GLU A 55 -7.91 -13.13 -13.30
C GLU A 55 -7.21 -13.52 -11.99
N TYR A 56 -5.93 -13.87 -12.08
CA TYR A 56 -5.12 -14.25 -10.94
C TYR A 56 -3.77 -13.55 -11.03
N LEU A 57 -3.35 -12.93 -9.93
CA LEU A 57 -2.02 -12.37 -9.79
C LEU A 57 -1.09 -13.42 -9.15
N TYR A 58 0.04 -13.68 -9.81
CA TYR A 58 1.12 -14.48 -9.26
C TYR A 58 2.32 -13.58 -8.95
N VAL A 59 2.76 -13.58 -7.69
CA VAL A 59 3.93 -12.80 -7.25
C VAL A 59 5.00 -13.77 -6.75
N ALA A 60 6.15 -13.79 -7.44
CA ALA A 60 7.34 -14.44 -6.93
C ALA A 60 8.06 -13.48 -5.97
N LEU A 61 8.16 -13.87 -4.69
CA LEU A 61 8.80 -13.08 -3.66
C LEU A 61 9.80 -13.93 -2.87
N SER A 62 10.88 -13.31 -2.42
CA SER A 62 11.82 -13.92 -1.48
C SER A 62 11.28 -13.75 -0.06
N GLY A 63 11.08 -14.86 0.66
CA GLY A 63 10.71 -14.83 2.07
C GLY A 63 11.89 -14.65 3.03
N GLN A 64 13.08 -14.35 2.53
CA GLN A 64 14.23 -14.10 3.39
C GLN A 64 14.03 -12.80 4.18
N GLY A 65 14.12 -12.88 5.50
CA GLY A 65 13.91 -11.75 6.40
C GLY A 65 15.13 -10.84 6.59
N GLU A 66 16.23 -11.08 5.88
CA GLU A 66 17.39 -10.20 5.88
C GLU A 66 17.37 -9.32 4.63
N GLU A 67 17.13 -8.02 4.82
CA GLU A 67 17.37 -7.00 3.80
C GLU A 67 18.85 -6.62 3.84
N ASP A 68 19.64 -7.11 2.87
CA ASP A 68 21.01 -6.66 2.64
C ASP A 68 21.06 -5.58 1.53
N GLU A 69 22.12 -4.77 1.48
CA GLU A 69 22.27 -3.68 0.48
C GLU A 69 22.25 -4.16 -0.98
N GLY A 70 22.54 -5.44 -1.23
CA GLY A 70 22.48 -6.08 -2.55
C GLY A 70 21.19 -6.85 -2.84
N GLY A 71 20.38 -7.10 -1.81
CA GLY A 71 19.25 -8.02 -1.82
C GLY A 71 19.64 -9.48 -2.07
N VAL A 72 18.84 -10.41 -1.54
CA VAL A 72 18.91 -11.82 -1.96
C VAL A 72 18.03 -12.00 -3.20
N THR A 73 18.67 -12.27 -4.34
CA THR A 73 17.95 -12.58 -5.59
C THR A 73 18.06 -14.07 -5.92
N ALA A 74 16.98 -14.64 -6.44
CA ALA A 74 16.94 -15.99 -6.96
C ALA A 74 16.20 -16.00 -8.30
N GLY A 75 16.71 -16.76 -9.28
CA GLY A 75 15.98 -17.00 -10.52
C GLY A 75 14.77 -17.89 -10.26
N TYR A 76 13.65 -17.59 -10.93
CA TYR A 76 12.47 -18.45 -10.95
C TYR A 76 11.95 -18.58 -12.38
N GLU A 77 11.25 -19.68 -12.65
CA GLU A 77 10.51 -19.89 -13.89
C GLU A 77 9.06 -20.21 -13.56
N LEU A 78 8.14 -19.56 -14.27
CA LEU A 78 6.70 -19.82 -14.20
C LEU A 78 6.22 -20.30 -15.57
N THR A 79 5.73 -21.52 -15.67
CA THR A 79 5.19 -22.06 -16.93
C THR A 79 3.77 -22.61 -16.78
N ALA A 80 3.00 -22.56 -17.87
CA ALA A 80 1.71 -23.21 -17.94
C ALA A 80 1.89 -24.67 -18.41
N SER A 81 1.36 -25.63 -17.64
CA SER A 81 1.41 -27.06 -17.97
C SER A 81 0.49 -27.45 -19.12
N THR A 82 -0.46 -26.58 -19.51
CA THR A 82 -1.35 -26.79 -20.65
C THR A 82 -1.16 -25.63 -21.64
N PRO A 83 -0.55 -25.87 -22.81
CA PRO A 83 -0.40 -24.84 -23.83
C PRO A 83 -1.77 -24.33 -24.30
N GLY A 84 -1.99 -23.01 -24.30
CA GLY A 84 -3.11 -22.37 -25.01
C GLY A 84 -4.41 -22.13 -24.24
N VAL A 85 -4.45 -22.31 -22.90
CA VAL A 85 -5.68 -22.05 -22.09
C VAL A 85 -5.54 -20.82 -21.18
N ALA A 86 -4.33 -20.31 -20.98
CA ALA A 86 -4.08 -19.08 -20.22
C ALA A 86 -3.06 -18.21 -20.95
N THR A 87 -3.40 -16.95 -21.19
CA THR A 87 -2.44 -15.91 -21.57
C THR A 87 -1.76 -15.45 -20.29
N VAL A 88 -0.48 -15.80 -20.12
CA VAL A 88 0.37 -15.17 -19.12
C VAL A 88 0.89 -13.90 -19.78
N GLU A 89 0.38 -12.74 -19.38
CA GLU A 89 1.01 -11.47 -19.69
C GLU A 89 2.07 -11.20 -18.62
N PRO A 90 3.37 -11.33 -18.92
CA PRO A 90 4.39 -10.92 -17.98
C PRO A 90 4.33 -9.41 -17.85
N GLN A 91 3.73 -8.91 -16.76
CA GLN A 91 3.97 -7.55 -16.29
C GLN A 91 5.34 -7.48 -15.63
N LEU A 92 6.39 -7.73 -16.41
CA LEU A 92 7.77 -7.54 -15.97
C LEU A 92 8.05 -6.03 -15.92
N ALA A 93 7.75 -5.41 -14.78
CA ALA A 93 8.54 -4.27 -14.36
C ALA A 93 9.95 -4.82 -14.09
N GLN A 94 10.82 -4.78 -15.10
CA GLN A 94 12.23 -5.10 -14.90
C GLN A 94 12.79 -4.10 -13.90
N SER A 95 12.87 -4.49 -12.63
CA SER A 95 13.64 -3.78 -11.62
C SER A 95 15.10 -3.79 -12.09
N ARG A 96 15.52 -2.70 -12.73
CA ARG A 96 16.91 -2.51 -13.10
C ARG A 96 17.68 -2.25 -11.82
N HIS A 97 18.32 -3.29 -11.27
CA HIS A 97 19.18 -3.26 -10.07
C HIS A 97 20.50 -2.47 -10.30
N GLY A 98 20.47 -1.41 -11.10
CA GLY A 98 21.63 -0.57 -11.42
C GLY A 98 21.36 0.93 -11.39
N ARG A 99 20.15 1.35 -10.97
CA ARG A 99 19.83 2.75 -10.67
C ARG A 99 19.83 2.89 -9.14
N GLY A 100 20.46 3.93 -8.60
CA GLY A 100 20.33 4.25 -7.17
C GLY A 100 18.86 4.33 -6.75
N PRO A 101 18.54 4.22 -5.45
CA PRO A 101 17.16 4.14 -4.99
C PRO A 101 16.37 5.33 -5.54
N SER A 102 15.17 5.05 -6.05
CA SER A 102 14.26 6.11 -6.49
C SER A 102 13.96 7.06 -5.33
N ARG A 103 13.42 8.24 -5.64
CA ARG A 103 12.99 9.19 -4.61
C ARG A 103 11.97 8.56 -3.66
N ALA A 104 11.00 7.83 -4.20
CA ALA A 104 10.02 7.08 -3.41
C ALA A 104 10.66 6.00 -2.52
N THR A 105 11.63 5.24 -3.05
CA THR A 105 12.37 4.23 -2.28
C THR A 105 13.15 4.86 -1.13
N SER A 106 13.83 5.98 -1.41
CA SER A 106 14.59 6.72 -0.40
C SER A 106 13.67 7.27 0.70
N PHE A 107 12.53 7.84 0.31
CA PHE A 107 11.51 8.34 1.23
C PHE A 107 10.99 7.23 2.16
N HIS A 108 10.62 6.07 1.59
CA HIS A 108 10.20 4.91 2.36
C HIS A 108 11.28 4.48 3.37
N ALA A 109 12.53 4.32 2.93
CA ALA A 109 13.63 3.96 3.81
C ALA A 109 13.84 4.96 4.95
N THR A 110 13.67 6.26 4.67
CA THR A 110 13.71 7.31 5.70
C THR A 110 12.59 7.15 6.73
N LEU A 111 11.35 6.89 6.30
CA LEU A 111 10.25 6.65 7.24
C LEU A 111 10.53 5.44 8.13
N ARG A 112 11.00 4.33 7.56
CA ARG A 112 11.35 3.11 8.33
C ARG A 112 12.46 3.37 9.35
N GLU A 113 13.52 4.11 8.99
CA GLU A 113 14.58 4.46 9.96
C GLU A 113 14.05 5.33 11.10
N ARG A 114 13.16 6.27 10.80
CA ARG A 114 12.54 7.11 11.83
C ARG A 114 11.64 6.31 12.76
N GLU A 115 10.85 5.39 12.23
CA GLU A 115 10.03 4.48 13.05
C GLU A 115 10.90 3.60 13.96
N ARG A 116 12.04 3.11 13.46
CA ARG A 116 13.04 2.41 14.29
C ARG A 116 13.62 3.30 15.38
N ALA A 117 13.83 4.59 15.11
CA ALA A 117 14.29 5.53 16.12
C ALA A 117 13.20 5.79 17.18
N LEU A 118 11.95 5.97 16.76
CA LEU A 118 10.80 6.17 17.64
C LEU A 118 10.55 4.96 18.55
N SER A 119 10.66 3.74 18.03
CA SER A 119 10.47 2.51 18.82
C SER A 119 11.51 2.31 19.93
N ARG A 120 12.67 2.97 19.81
CA ARG A 120 13.74 2.97 20.83
C ARG A 120 13.54 4.01 21.92
N VAL A 121 12.61 4.95 21.75
CA VAL A 121 12.33 6.00 22.75
C VAL A 121 11.57 5.38 23.93
N PRO A 122 12.17 5.33 25.15
CA PRO A 122 11.49 4.78 26.31
C PRO A 122 10.22 5.59 26.62
N GLY A 123 9.07 4.92 26.69
CA GLY A 123 7.78 5.56 26.93
C GLY A 123 7.04 6.06 25.68
N ALA A 124 7.63 6.00 24.48
CA ALA A 124 6.88 6.24 23.24
C ALA A 124 5.80 5.16 23.06
N ALA A 125 6.15 3.88 23.26
CA ALA A 125 5.21 2.76 23.28
C ALA A 125 4.31 2.71 24.53
N SER A 126 4.34 3.74 25.41
CA SER A 126 3.21 3.90 26.30
C SER A 126 2.06 4.39 25.42
N PHE A 127 1.27 3.42 24.93
CA PHE A 127 -0.13 3.59 24.55
C PHE A 127 -0.93 4.02 25.78
N SER A 128 -0.46 5.07 26.45
CA SER A 128 -1.21 5.80 27.43
C SER A 128 -2.38 6.31 26.62
N ARG A 129 -3.48 5.57 26.70
CA ARG A 129 -4.84 6.09 26.60
C ARG A 129 -4.95 7.18 27.65
N SER A 130 -4.22 8.27 27.44
CA SER A 130 -4.45 9.55 28.05
C SER A 130 -5.82 9.88 27.56
N ARG A 131 -6.81 9.39 28.29
CA ARG A 131 -8.21 9.74 28.16
C ARG A 131 -8.20 11.25 28.31
N VAL A 132 -8.14 11.94 27.17
CA VAL A 132 -8.59 13.31 27.09
C VAL A 132 -10.02 13.22 27.63
N GLY A 133 -10.22 13.79 28.80
CA GLY A 133 -11.45 13.60 29.54
C GLY A 133 -12.64 14.04 28.68
N GLY A 134 -13.61 13.14 28.52
CA GLY A 134 -15.01 13.51 28.45
C GLY A 134 -15.58 13.89 27.09
N THR A 135 -15.31 13.12 26.05
CA THR A 135 -16.25 12.90 24.94
C THR A 135 -16.06 11.46 24.47
N VAL A 136 -17.14 10.70 24.30
CA VAL A 136 -17.06 9.48 23.46
C VAL A 136 -16.62 9.99 22.10
N PRO A 137 -15.46 9.58 21.57
CA PRO A 137 -15.07 10.01 20.24
C PRO A 137 -16.15 9.50 19.28
N THR A 138 -16.82 10.44 18.62
CA THR A 138 -17.74 10.10 17.54
C THR A 138 -16.92 9.97 16.27
N PRO A 139 -17.20 8.96 15.43
CA PRO A 139 -16.68 8.94 14.07
C PRO A 139 -16.89 10.31 13.42
N PRO A 140 -15.95 10.79 12.59
CA PRO A 140 -16.15 12.00 11.81
C PRO A 140 -17.48 11.96 11.06
N VAL A 141 -18.06 13.12 10.77
CA VAL A 141 -19.18 13.23 9.84
C VAL A 141 -18.75 13.97 8.58
N VAL A 142 -19.43 13.69 7.47
CA VAL A 142 -19.17 14.40 6.20
C VAL A 142 -19.31 15.91 6.42
N GLY A 143 -18.30 16.67 5.99
CA GLY A 143 -18.19 18.11 6.20
C GLY A 143 -17.33 18.52 7.40
N ASP A 144 -16.95 17.59 8.28
CA ASP A 144 -16.02 17.89 9.37
C ASP A 144 -14.67 18.36 8.83
N LYS A 145 -14.11 19.37 9.49
CA LYS A 145 -12.79 19.91 9.18
C LYS A 145 -11.78 19.50 10.23
N ARG A 146 -10.62 19.04 9.77
CA ARG A 146 -9.48 18.68 10.63
C ARG A 146 -8.20 19.27 10.07
N THR A 147 -7.31 19.65 10.97
CA THR A 147 -5.93 20.01 10.63
C THR A 147 -5.04 18.81 10.87
N PHE A 148 -4.20 18.50 9.90
CA PHE A 148 -3.25 17.38 9.92
C PHE A 148 -1.82 17.90 9.83
N GLU A 149 -0.92 17.29 10.58
CA GLU A 149 0.53 17.46 10.47
C GLU A 149 1.06 16.49 9.41
N VAL A 150 1.62 17.00 8.31
CA VAL A 150 2.08 16.20 7.17
C VAL A 150 3.57 16.44 6.96
N CYS A 151 4.34 15.42 6.57
CA CYS A 151 5.75 15.60 6.20
C CYS A 151 5.89 16.75 5.17
N GLU A 152 6.69 17.77 5.48
CA GLU A 152 6.92 18.90 4.58
C GLU A 152 7.96 18.55 3.51
N THR A 153 8.88 17.65 3.84
CA THR A 153 9.99 17.24 2.96
C THR A 153 10.15 15.72 2.97
N PRO A 154 10.87 15.13 1.99
CA PRO A 154 11.11 13.68 1.97
C PRO A 154 11.96 13.15 3.13
N THR A 155 12.59 14.01 3.94
CA THR A 155 13.23 13.53 5.18
C THR A 155 12.23 13.40 6.33
N CYS A 156 11.05 14.01 6.17
CA CYS A 156 9.97 14.16 7.14
C CYS A 156 10.41 14.80 8.48
N GLU A 157 11.57 15.48 8.53
CA GLU A 157 12.09 16.10 9.76
C GLU A 157 11.30 17.33 10.19
N SER A 158 10.64 17.96 9.22
CA SER A 158 9.69 19.04 9.43
C SER A 158 8.31 18.65 8.95
N PHE A 159 7.30 19.30 9.55
CA PHE A 159 5.90 19.06 9.29
C PHE A 159 5.22 20.37 8.92
N VAL A 160 4.19 20.25 8.08
CA VAL A 160 3.36 21.34 7.64
C VAL A 160 1.90 21.01 7.89
N ASN A 161 1.14 22.03 8.30
CA ASN A 161 -0.29 21.90 8.49
C ASN A 161 -1.03 21.80 7.14
N SER A 162 -1.90 20.80 7.05
CA SER A 162 -2.88 20.58 6.00
C SER A 162 -4.28 20.68 6.62
N ILE A 163 -5.12 21.58 6.13
CA ILE A 163 -6.53 21.67 6.58
C ILE A 163 -7.36 20.92 5.56
N ALA A 164 -8.10 19.92 6.00
CA ALA A 164 -8.88 19.06 5.11
C ALA A 164 -10.31 18.88 5.63
N THR A 165 -11.21 18.63 4.68
CA THR A 165 -12.64 18.40 4.94
C THR A 165 -13.00 16.94 4.64
N ALA A 166 -13.71 16.28 5.56
CA ALA A 166 -14.26 14.95 5.36
C ALA A 166 -15.26 14.97 4.19
N LYS A 167 -14.95 14.24 3.12
CA LYS A 167 -15.81 14.11 1.93
C LYS A 167 -16.63 12.83 1.96
N VAL A 168 -16.05 11.77 2.49
CA VAL A 168 -16.70 10.46 2.66
C VAL A 168 -16.44 9.97 4.07
N VAL A 169 -17.47 9.47 4.72
CA VAL A 169 -17.37 8.68 5.95
C VAL A 169 -18.18 7.42 5.70
N ALA A 170 -17.50 6.28 5.66
CA ALA A 170 -18.06 4.97 5.43
C ALA A 170 -18.05 4.16 6.75
N GLU A 171 -18.20 2.83 6.70
CA GLU A 171 -18.22 2.01 7.92
C GLU A 171 -16.85 1.97 8.60
N ARG A 172 -15.76 1.80 7.83
CA ARG A 172 -14.39 1.61 8.35
C ARG A 172 -13.39 2.66 7.91
N VAL A 173 -13.80 3.63 7.09
CA VAL A 173 -12.91 4.67 6.55
C VAL A 173 -13.55 6.04 6.54
N ALA A 174 -12.77 7.07 6.87
CA ALA A 174 -13.11 8.47 6.65
C ALA A 174 -12.09 9.13 5.72
N ILE A 175 -12.55 9.59 4.56
CA ILE A 175 -11.72 10.22 3.53
C ILE A 175 -11.84 11.73 3.64
N PHE A 176 -10.74 12.37 4.04
CA PHE A 176 -10.54 13.80 4.07
C PHE A 176 -9.80 14.25 2.82
N VAL A 177 -10.25 15.35 2.22
CA VAL A 177 -9.57 16.01 1.11
C VAL A 177 -9.11 17.38 1.55
N ASP A 178 -7.83 17.69 1.35
CA ASP A 178 -7.22 18.97 1.65
C ASP A 178 -7.98 20.11 0.94
N ASP A 179 -8.28 21.16 1.68
CA ASP A 179 -9.03 22.32 1.18
C ASP A 179 -8.24 23.10 0.12
N GLY A 180 -6.92 22.90 0.05
CA GLY A 180 -6.02 23.44 -0.96
C GLY A 180 -5.73 22.49 -2.13
N ALA A 181 -6.39 21.33 -2.23
CA ALA A 181 -6.20 20.41 -3.35
C ALA A 181 -6.50 21.10 -4.71
N PRO A 182 -5.71 20.84 -5.76
CA PRO A 182 -5.90 21.45 -7.08
C PRO A 182 -7.26 21.18 -7.71
N ALA A 183 -7.67 22.06 -8.61
CA ALA A 183 -8.86 21.84 -9.44
C ALA A 183 -8.65 20.64 -10.38
N GLY A 184 -9.74 19.97 -10.77
CA GLY A 184 -9.65 18.74 -11.57
C GLY A 184 -9.37 17.48 -10.75
N GLY A 185 -9.37 17.60 -9.41
CA GLY A 185 -9.23 16.51 -8.45
C GLY A 185 -10.37 15.47 -8.46
N TYR A 186 -10.34 14.61 -7.45
CA TYR A 186 -11.36 13.57 -7.26
C TYR A 186 -12.77 14.15 -7.14
N THR A 187 -13.73 13.50 -7.79
CA THR A 187 -15.15 13.81 -7.63
C THR A 187 -15.73 13.09 -6.42
N ASP A 188 -16.87 13.55 -5.90
CA ASP A 188 -17.58 12.86 -4.81
C ASP A 188 -17.91 11.39 -5.16
N ALA A 189 -18.17 11.10 -6.44
CA ALA A 189 -18.41 9.74 -6.92
C ALA A 189 -17.16 8.86 -6.87
N ASP A 190 -15.99 9.42 -7.23
CA ASP A 190 -14.70 8.74 -7.17
C ASP A 190 -14.39 8.35 -5.71
N LEU A 191 -14.52 9.32 -4.79
CA LEU A 191 -14.27 9.12 -3.36
C LEU A 191 -15.25 8.12 -2.73
N ALA A 192 -16.54 8.19 -3.12
CA ALA A 192 -17.53 7.25 -2.61
C ALA A 192 -17.30 5.82 -3.13
N ALA A 193 -16.78 5.65 -4.35
CA ALA A 193 -16.40 4.34 -4.88
C ALA A 193 -15.22 3.75 -4.11
N VAL A 194 -14.23 4.57 -3.80
CA VAL A 194 -13.07 4.19 -2.99
C VAL A 194 -13.48 3.81 -1.57
N GLY A 195 -14.37 4.58 -0.93
CA GLY A 195 -14.90 4.25 0.40
C GLY A 195 -15.62 2.89 0.43
N ARG A 196 -16.46 2.60 -0.57
CA ARG A 196 -17.10 1.28 -0.70
C ARG A 196 -16.09 0.16 -0.93
N LEU A 197 -15.11 0.37 -1.81
CA LEU A 197 -14.06 -0.61 -2.06
C LEU A 197 -13.29 -0.97 -0.78
N PHE A 198 -13.01 0.03 0.06
CA PHE A 198 -12.35 -0.19 1.33
C PHE A 198 -13.19 -1.07 2.27
N ASP A 199 -14.44 -0.70 2.52
CA ASP A 199 -15.33 -1.46 3.40
C ASP A 199 -15.63 -2.87 2.88
N ASP A 200 -15.93 -3.00 1.59
CA ASP A 200 -16.40 -4.25 0.98
C ASP A 200 -15.26 -5.26 0.76
N GLN A 201 -14.03 -4.78 0.55
CA GLN A 201 -12.91 -5.65 0.14
C GLN A 201 -11.63 -5.37 0.94
N LEU A 202 -11.12 -4.14 0.92
CA LEU A 202 -9.75 -3.89 1.40
C LEU A 202 -9.61 -4.10 2.91
N TYR A 203 -10.58 -3.69 3.71
CA TYR A 203 -10.53 -3.86 5.16
C TYR A 203 -10.46 -5.33 5.60
N ALA A 204 -11.22 -6.21 4.93
CA ALA A 204 -11.17 -7.63 5.23
C ALA A 204 -9.84 -8.28 4.78
N ILE A 205 -9.32 -7.87 3.62
CA ILE A 205 -8.01 -8.32 3.11
C ILE A 205 -6.91 -7.89 4.10
N ASP A 206 -6.91 -6.62 4.47
CA ASP A 206 -5.91 -6.02 5.33
C ASP A 206 -5.91 -6.65 6.71
N THR A 207 -7.06 -6.67 7.39
CA THR A 207 -7.14 -7.19 8.76
C THR A 207 -6.91 -8.70 8.86
N THR A 208 -7.07 -9.43 7.75
CA THR A 208 -6.69 -10.84 7.66
C THR A 208 -5.18 -11.00 7.52
N ALA A 209 -4.52 -10.11 6.79
CA ALA A 209 -3.09 -10.17 6.51
C ALA A 209 -2.23 -9.61 7.65
N PHE A 210 -2.61 -8.45 8.20
CA PHE A 210 -1.79 -7.67 9.15
C PHE A 210 -2.37 -7.59 10.56
N GLY A 211 -3.67 -7.85 10.71
CA GLY A 211 -4.38 -7.70 11.98
C GLY A 211 -5.27 -6.45 12.01
N ARG A 212 -6.02 -6.27 13.09
CA ARG A 212 -6.92 -5.12 13.24
C ARG A 212 -6.17 -3.88 13.66
N GLU A 213 -6.70 -2.74 13.23
CA GLU A 213 -6.31 -1.40 13.65
C GLU A 213 -6.32 -1.24 15.17
N SER A 214 -5.45 -0.35 15.66
CA SER A 214 -5.35 -0.08 17.09
C SER A 214 -6.55 0.74 17.63
N ASP A 215 -7.21 1.48 16.74
CA ASP A 215 -8.29 2.45 16.99
C ASP A 215 -7.91 3.40 18.14
N LEU A 216 -6.77 4.07 17.96
CA LEU A 216 -6.12 4.85 19.01
C LEU A 216 -6.97 6.04 19.48
N ASP A 217 -7.70 6.67 18.55
CA ASP A 217 -8.60 7.78 18.83
C ASP A 217 -10.06 7.34 19.07
N ASP A 218 -10.33 6.03 19.08
CA ASP A 218 -11.62 5.39 19.44
C ASP A 218 -12.78 5.98 18.61
N ASN A 219 -12.48 6.27 17.33
CA ASN A 219 -13.39 6.86 16.34
C ASN A 219 -13.99 5.79 15.39
N GLY A 220 -13.47 4.55 15.42
CA GLY A 220 -13.96 3.40 14.67
C GLY A 220 -13.70 3.41 13.16
N VAL A 221 -12.87 4.34 12.65
CA VAL A 221 -12.53 4.48 11.23
C VAL A 221 -11.05 4.76 11.02
N VAL A 222 -10.47 4.17 9.98
CA VAL A 222 -9.16 4.61 9.48
C VAL A 222 -9.35 5.91 8.72
N VAL A 223 -8.49 6.90 8.97
CA VAL A 223 -8.53 8.18 8.26
C VAL A 223 -7.65 8.11 7.02
N VAL A 224 -8.17 8.58 5.89
CA VAL A 224 -7.40 8.81 4.67
C VAL A 224 -7.34 10.31 4.43
N LEU A 225 -6.15 10.88 4.37
CA LEU A 225 -5.91 12.25 3.97
C LEU A 225 -5.39 12.29 2.52
N LEU A 226 -6.21 12.84 1.62
CA LEU A 226 -5.81 13.15 0.25
C LEU A 226 -5.35 14.61 0.20
N THR A 227 -4.07 14.83 -0.06
CA THR A 227 -3.48 16.18 0.00
C THR A 227 -2.39 16.41 -1.04
N GLN A 228 -2.35 17.63 -1.58
CA GLN A 228 -1.28 18.15 -2.43
C GLN A 228 0.07 18.18 -1.73
N ARG A 229 0.12 18.11 -0.39
CA ARG A 229 1.39 17.97 0.34
C ARG A 229 2.15 16.72 -0.06
N ILE A 230 1.47 15.65 -0.49
CA ILE A 230 2.14 14.45 -0.99
C ILE A 230 2.73 14.69 -2.37
N ASN A 231 2.04 15.43 -3.25
CA ASN A 231 2.57 15.84 -4.55
C ASN A 231 3.85 16.68 -4.37
N GLU A 232 3.86 17.59 -3.40
CA GLU A 232 5.02 18.44 -3.04
C GLU A 232 6.24 17.62 -2.59
N LEU A 233 6.06 16.38 -2.14
CA LEU A 233 7.18 15.47 -1.85
C LEU A 233 7.89 14.99 -3.12
N SER A 234 7.29 15.11 -4.30
CA SER A 234 7.86 14.72 -5.61
C SER A 234 7.72 15.84 -6.66
N PRO A 235 8.34 17.02 -6.46
CA PRO A 235 8.03 18.21 -7.26
C PRO A 235 8.47 18.12 -8.73
N ASN A 236 9.41 17.22 -9.08
CA ASN A 236 9.96 17.06 -10.44
C ASN A 236 9.80 15.62 -10.95
N CYS A 237 8.66 14.97 -10.68
CA CYS A 237 8.51 13.54 -10.92
C CYS A 237 8.67 13.11 -12.38
N ASP A 238 8.39 13.99 -13.34
CA ASP A 238 8.58 13.70 -14.78
C ASP A 238 10.05 13.56 -15.14
N ALA A 239 10.90 14.40 -14.54
CA ALA A 239 12.35 14.35 -14.72
C ALA A 239 12.98 13.19 -13.90
N ASP A 240 12.51 12.99 -12.68
CA ASP A 240 13.05 11.95 -11.78
C ASP A 240 12.58 10.55 -12.20
N GLY A 241 11.40 10.43 -12.83
CA GLY A 241 10.70 9.18 -13.11
C GLY A 241 10.23 8.48 -11.84
N SER A 242 9.89 9.25 -10.79
CA SER A 242 9.51 8.73 -9.47
C SER A 242 8.55 9.68 -8.76
N VAL A 243 7.41 9.15 -8.34
CA VAL A 243 6.39 9.84 -7.56
C VAL A 243 6.16 9.11 -6.24
N ILE A 244 6.01 9.86 -5.16
CA ILE A 244 5.55 9.33 -3.87
C ILE A 244 4.02 9.31 -3.93
N LEU A 245 3.44 8.11 -3.89
CA LEU A 245 1.98 7.92 -3.99
C LEU A 245 1.26 8.21 -2.66
N GLY A 246 1.98 8.04 -1.56
CA GLY A 246 1.42 8.13 -0.22
C GLY A 246 2.33 7.47 0.80
N TYR A 247 1.90 7.51 2.06
CA TYR A 247 2.57 6.80 3.15
C TYR A 247 1.66 6.60 4.35
N PHE A 248 2.07 5.66 5.20
CA PHE A 248 1.71 5.58 6.61
C PHE A 248 2.97 5.90 7.42
N PHE A 249 2.82 6.61 8.55
CA PHE A 249 3.96 6.92 9.40
C PHE A 249 3.64 6.67 10.88
N GLY A 250 4.37 5.74 11.50
CA GLY A 250 4.10 5.29 12.87
C GLY A 250 4.18 6.37 13.96
N LEU A 251 4.65 7.59 13.66
CA LEU A 251 4.55 8.73 14.57
C LEU A 251 3.10 9.02 14.98
N ASP A 252 2.14 8.84 14.07
CA ASP A 252 0.73 9.14 14.32
C ASP A 252 0.10 8.17 15.33
N LEU A 253 0.70 6.99 15.55
CA LEU A 253 0.30 6.04 16.59
C LEU A 253 0.85 6.41 17.98
N LEU A 254 1.58 7.52 18.10
CA LEU A 254 2.25 7.96 19.33
C LEU A 254 1.72 9.36 19.72
N PRO A 255 0.51 9.47 20.29
CA PRO A 255 -0.22 10.74 20.42
C PRO A 255 0.44 11.73 21.39
N SER A 256 1.38 11.26 22.22
CA SER A 256 2.19 12.12 23.09
C SER A 256 3.40 12.74 22.40
N GLN A 257 3.73 12.33 21.17
CA GLN A 257 4.86 12.84 20.42
C GLN A 257 4.49 14.12 19.67
N THR A 258 5.45 15.02 19.57
CA THR A 258 5.32 16.23 18.77
C THR A 258 5.05 15.88 17.31
N ASN A 259 4.12 16.60 16.68
CA ASN A 259 3.67 16.41 15.29
C ASN A 259 2.95 15.08 15.01
N SER A 260 2.58 14.33 16.05
CA SER A 260 1.67 13.19 15.92
C SER A 260 0.24 13.69 15.72
N ASN A 261 -0.47 13.10 14.77
CA ASN A 261 -1.90 13.31 14.58
C ASN A 261 -2.76 12.43 15.48
N GLY A 262 -2.17 11.44 16.18
CA GLY A 262 -2.82 10.65 17.21
C GLY A 262 -3.92 9.71 16.70
N GLY A 263 -3.70 9.02 15.58
CA GLY A 263 -4.65 8.05 15.02
C GLY A 263 -4.10 7.34 13.79
N GLU A 264 -4.87 6.38 13.28
CA GLU A 264 -4.57 5.62 12.06
C GLU A 264 -4.85 6.47 10.83
N ILE A 265 -3.81 7.09 10.26
CA ILE A 265 -3.93 7.97 9.10
C ILE A 265 -3.07 7.46 7.95
N PHE A 266 -3.73 7.28 6.80
CA PHE A 266 -3.07 7.09 5.52
C PHE A 266 -3.02 8.40 4.75
N TYR A 267 -1.85 8.75 4.22
CA TYR A 267 -1.64 9.95 3.42
C TYR A 267 -1.51 9.57 1.96
N SER A 268 -2.24 10.25 1.07
CA SER A 268 -2.14 10.04 -0.38
C SER A 268 -2.14 11.34 -1.17
N LEU A 269 -1.62 11.24 -2.39
CA LEU A 269 -1.64 12.32 -3.37
C LEU A 269 -3.05 12.66 -3.84
N VAL A 270 -3.14 13.83 -4.48
CA VAL A 270 -4.34 14.29 -5.21
C VAL A 270 -3.98 14.49 -6.68
N PRO A 271 -4.96 14.43 -7.60
CA PRO A 271 -4.71 14.83 -8.98
C PRO A 271 -4.23 16.28 -9.04
N ASP A 272 -3.23 16.52 -9.87
CA ASP A 272 -2.63 17.81 -10.18
C ASP A 272 -2.18 17.83 -11.66
N PRO A 273 -3.15 17.78 -12.60
CA PRO A 273 -2.85 17.59 -14.02
C PRO A 273 -2.17 18.80 -14.68
N ASP A 274 -2.28 19.98 -14.07
CA ASP A 274 -1.75 21.23 -14.62
C ASP A 274 -0.32 21.53 -14.15
N ASN A 275 0.28 20.66 -13.32
CA ASN A 275 1.64 20.81 -12.85
C ASN A 275 2.64 20.43 -13.97
N PRO A 276 3.50 21.37 -14.42
CA PRO A 276 4.37 21.16 -15.58
C PRO A 276 5.61 20.29 -15.27
N ASP A 277 5.98 20.15 -13.99
CA ASP A 277 7.17 19.42 -13.55
C ASP A 277 6.82 18.02 -13.00
N CYS A 278 5.55 17.83 -12.64
CA CYS A 278 5.00 16.57 -12.18
C CYS A 278 3.48 16.51 -12.42
N GLY A 279 3.08 16.26 -13.66
CA GLY A 279 1.66 16.17 -14.03
C GLY A 279 1.02 14.88 -13.52
N ILE A 280 0.11 14.99 -12.54
CA ILE A 280 -0.61 13.84 -11.98
C ILE A 280 -2.06 13.91 -12.45
N ASP A 281 -2.40 13.15 -13.49
CA ASP A 281 -3.78 13.09 -13.94
C ASP A 281 -4.67 12.29 -12.96
N LYS A 282 -5.99 12.47 -13.11
CA LYS A 282 -6.97 11.84 -12.22
C LYS A 282 -7.04 10.32 -12.39
N GLU A 283 -6.80 9.82 -13.60
CA GLU A 283 -6.84 8.37 -13.89
C GLU A 283 -5.70 7.68 -13.14
N PHE A 284 -4.47 8.18 -13.33
CA PHE A 284 -3.30 7.74 -12.58
C PHE A 284 -3.54 7.79 -11.07
N ALA A 285 -3.99 8.92 -10.54
CA ALA A 285 -4.22 9.07 -9.10
C ALA A 285 -5.27 8.06 -8.58
N THR A 286 -6.34 7.82 -9.32
CA THR A 286 -7.42 6.90 -8.95
C THR A 286 -6.95 5.44 -8.97
N ASP A 287 -6.20 5.04 -10.00
CA ASP A 287 -5.69 3.67 -10.16
C ASP A 287 -4.75 3.27 -9.02
N PHE A 288 -4.00 4.24 -8.49
CA PHE A 288 -3.05 4.01 -7.41
C PHE A 288 -3.59 4.29 -6.01
N LEU A 289 -4.78 4.87 -5.86
CA LEU A 289 -5.32 5.24 -4.55
C LEU A 289 -5.72 4.02 -3.71
N ALA A 290 -6.43 3.06 -4.29
CA ALA A 290 -6.88 1.89 -3.54
C ALA A 290 -5.75 0.92 -3.14
N PRO A 291 -4.77 0.60 -4.02
CA PRO A 291 -3.67 -0.29 -3.66
C PRO A 291 -2.83 0.18 -2.48
N VAL A 292 -2.73 1.50 -2.26
CA VAL A 292 -1.94 2.05 -1.16
C VAL A 292 -2.67 2.03 0.19
N PHE A 293 -3.94 1.62 0.26
CA PHE A 293 -4.68 1.55 1.51
C PHE A 293 -4.48 0.25 2.31
N ILE A 294 -3.89 -0.79 1.70
CA ILE A 294 -3.65 -2.09 2.37
C ILE A 294 -2.29 -2.06 3.07
N HIS A 295 -2.24 -1.64 4.34
CA HIS A 295 -1.04 -1.46 5.14
C HIS A 295 -1.28 -1.94 6.58
N GLU A 296 -0.24 -2.36 7.29
CA GLU A 296 -0.34 -2.64 8.74
C GLU A 296 -0.89 -1.42 9.50
N PHE A 297 -2.00 -1.61 10.22
CA PHE A 297 -2.67 -0.60 11.03
C PHE A 297 -2.20 -0.56 12.49
#